data_AF-A0A7K2M9V8-F1
#
_entry.id   AF-A0A7K2M9V8-F1
#
_cell.length_a   1.000
_cell.length_b   1.000
_cell.length_c   1.000
_cell.angle_alpha   90.00
_cell.angle_beta   90.00
_cell.angle_gamma   90.00
#
_symmetry.space_group_name_H-M   'P 1'
#
loop_
_entity.id
_entity.type
_entity.pdbx_description
1 polymer ?
#
loop_
_entity_poly.entity_id
_entity_poly.type
_entity_poly.pdbx_seq_one_letter_code
_entity_poly.pdbx_strand_id
1 'polypeptide(L)' 'ARLTFRNVRPAGAPEGVPAEGAVAVLWLPEHAPTNTGSYPMLPQQQNS' A
#
# COMPACT_ATOMS: atom_id res chain seq x y z
N ALA A 1 -11.27 1.16 -4.62
CA ALA A 1 -10.47 0.51 -3.57
C ALA A 1 -10.13 1.53 -2.48
N ARG A 2 -9.84 1.10 -1.25
CA ARG A 2 -9.39 1.98 -0.15
C ARG A 2 -8.16 1.40 0.53
N LEU A 3 -7.10 2.19 0.65
CA LEU A 3 -5.85 1.83 1.32
C LEU A 3 -5.66 2.69 2.57
N THR A 4 -5.38 2.07 3.71
CA THR A 4 -5.09 2.78 4.98
C THR A 4 -3.82 2.26 5.62
N PHE A 5 -3.11 3.13 6.35
CA PHE A 5 -1.89 2.79 7.07
C PHE A 5 -2.06 2.94 8.57
N ARG A 6 -1.48 2.03 9.34
CA ARG A 6 -1.40 2.11 10.80
C ARG A 6 0.06 1.97 11.24
N ASN A 7 0.56 2.96 11.97
CA ASN A 7 1.87 2.90 12.59
C ASN A 7 1.95 1.75 13.62
N VAL A 8 3.02 0.96 13.55
CA VAL A 8 3.34 -0.12 14.49
C VAL A 8 4.32 0.41 15.51
N ARG A 9 3.99 0.21 16.78
CA ARG A 9 4.89 0.47 17.90
C ARG A 9 5.18 -0.85 18.62
N PRO A 10 6.43 -1.06 19.07
CA PRO A 10 6.75 -2.18 19.96
C PRO A 10 5.85 -2.18 21.19
N ALA A 11 5.49 -3.36 21.66
CA ALA A 11 4.71 -3.48 22.90
C ALA A 11 5.51 -2.90 24.07
N GLY A 12 4.89 -2.00 24.84
CA GLY A 12 5.54 -1.32 25.97
C GLY A 12 6.43 -0.13 25.58
N ALA A 13 6.47 0.28 24.31
CA ALA A 13 7.18 1.50 23.92
C ALA A 13 6.57 2.74 24.61
N PRO A 14 7.39 3.61 25.25
CA PRO A 14 6.93 4.85 25.84
C PRO A 14 6.25 5.78 24.84
N GLU A 15 5.35 6.65 25.33
CA GLU A 15 4.79 7.72 24.51
C GLU A 15 5.90 8.68 24.07
N GLY A 16 5.94 8.97 22.76
CA GLY A 16 6.97 9.83 22.15
C GLY A 16 8.03 9.06 21.36
N VAL A 17 8.14 7.74 21.53
CA VAL A 17 9.01 6.93 20.67
C VAL A 17 8.38 6.83 19.26
N PRO A 18 9.13 7.13 18.18
CA PRO A 18 8.65 6.98 16.81
C PRO A 18 8.20 5.55 16.52
N ALA A 19 7.27 5.41 15.58
CA ALA A 19 6.87 4.09 15.11
C ALA A 19 8.04 3.42 14.38
N GLU A 20 8.24 2.12 14.63
CA GLU A 20 9.30 1.33 13.98
C GLU A 20 8.89 0.93 12.55
N GLY A 21 7.59 0.93 12.26
CA GLY A 21 7.06 0.66 10.92
C GLY A 21 5.58 0.96 10.79
N ALA A 22 4.98 0.47 9.70
CA ALA A 22 3.55 0.62 9.43
C ALA A 22 2.95 -0.63 8.76
N VAL A 23 1.68 -0.91 9.07
CA VAL A 23 0.86 -1.91 8.38
C VAL A 23 -0.05 -1.21 7.38
N ALA A 24 -0.08 -1.71 6.15
CA ALA A 24 -1.01 -1.29 5.12
C ALA A 24 -2.20 -2.26 5.03
N VAL A 25 -3.42 -1.73 4.97
CA VAL A 25 -4.65 -2.51 4.78
C VAL A 25 -5.37 -2.03 3.53
N LEU A 26 -5.53 -2.93 2.57
CA LEU A 26 -6.26 -2.69 1.32
C LEU A 26 -7.64 -3.32 1.40
N TRP A 27 -8.67 -2.48 1.34
CA TRP A 27 -10.05 -2.91 1.18
C TRP A 27 -10.43 -2.82 -0.30
N LEU A 28 -10.83 -3.96 -0.85
CA LEU A 28 -11.38 -4.08 -2.19
C LEU A 28 -12.90 -4.24 -2.08
N PRO A 29 -13.72 -3.45 -2.81
CA PRO A 29 -15.15 -3.74 -2.89
C PRO A 29 -15.42 -5.10 -3.55
N GLU A 30 -16.61 -5.68 -3.37
CA GLU A 30 -17.00 -6.95 -4.01
C GLU A 30 -16.81 -6.95 -5.53
N HIS A 31 -17.19 -5.85 -6.18
CA HIS A 31 -16.99 -5.63 -7.61
C HIS A 31 -15.65 -4.94 -7.92
N ALA A 32 -14.68 -5.03 -7.01
CA ALA A 32 -13.34 -4.54 -7.30
C ALA A 32 -12.90 -5.19 -8.61
N PRO A 33 -12.42 -4.40 -9.59
CA PRO A 33 -11.90 -4.96 -10.81
C PRO A 33 -10.76 -5.90 -10.44
N THR A 34 -11.01 -7.22 -10.45
CA THR A 34 -10.07 -8.28 -10.08
C THR A 34 -8.94 -8.44 -11.08
N ASN A 35 -8.86 -7.56 -12.08
CA ASN A 35 -7.71 -7.42 -12.95
C ASN A 35 -7.66 -5.99 -13.51
N THR A 36 -7.40 -5.00 -12.66
CA THR A 36 -6.82 -3.74 -13.16
C THR A 36 -5.33 -3.99 -13.25
N GLY A 37 -4.86 -4.23 -14.49
CA GLY A 37 -3.47 -4.54 -14.78
C GLY A 37 -2.53 -3.61 -14.01
N SER A 38 -1.48 -4.19 -13.44
CA SER A 38 -0.36 -3.44 -12.87
C SER A 38 0.16 -2.47 -13.94
N TYR A 39 -0.09 -1.18 -13.77
CA TYR A 39 0.55 -0.12 -14.55
C TYR A 39 1.48 0.69 -13.63
N PRO A 40 2.63 1.16 -14.12
CA PRO A 40 2.90 1.39 -15.54
C PRO A 40 3.53 0.17 -16.24
N MET A 41 2.89 -0.34 -17.29
CA MET A 41 3.66 -0.87 -18.41
C MET A 41 4.45 0.32 -18.95
N LEU A 42 5.76 0.31 -18.77
CA LEU A 42 6.67 1.27 -19.40
C LEU A 42 6.30 1.32 -20.90
N PRO A 43 6.14 2.51 -21.51
CA PRO A 43 5.92 2.56 -22.95
C PRO A 43 7.09 1.83 -23.60
N GLN A 44 6.80 0.75 -24.33
CA GLN A 44 7.77 0.11 -25.20
C GLN A 44 8.36 1.25 -26.04
N GLN A 45 9.63 1.56 -25.79
CA GLN A 45 10.36 2.58 -26.53
C GLN A 45 10.24 2.19 -28.00
N GLN A 46 9.35 2.89 -28.70
CA GLN A 46 9.13 2.76 -30.12
C GLN A 46 10.28 3.50 -30.78
N ASN A 47 11.45 2.86 -30.82
CA ASN A 47 12.56 3.32 -31.63
C ASN A 47 12.61 2.50 -32.92
N SER A 48 12.34 3.23 -34.00
CA SER A 48 12.45 2.84 -35.41
C SER A 48 13.87 2.49 -35.82
#